data_AF-A0A1C4ANP9-F1
#
_entry.id   AF-A0A1C4ANP9-F1
#
_cell.length_a   1.000
_cell.length_b   1.000
_cell.length_c   1.000
_cell.angle_alpha   90.00
_cell.angle_beta   90.00
_cell.angle_gamma   90.00
#
_symmetry.space_group_name_H-M   'P 1'
#
loop_
_entity.id
_entity.type
_entity.pdbx_description
1 polymer ?
#
loop_
_entity_poly.entity_id
_entity_poly.type
_entity_poly.pdbx_seq_one_letter_code
_entity_poly.pdbx_strand_id
1 'polypeptide(L)' 'MLMYREDYYDKETKQKEMTEIHVAKHRNGPVGSFKLRFMKEFGRFVEGVN' A
#
# COMPACT_ATOMS: atom_id res chain seq x y z
N MET A 1 -5.59 10.77 -2.33
CA MET A 1 -4.78 9.55 -2.26
C MET A 1 -4.57 9.24 -0.79
N LEU A 2 -4.84 8.00 -0.38
CA LEU A 2 -4.72 7.55 1.00
C LEU A 2 -3.82 6.31 1.04
N MET A 3 -3.11 6.11 2.14
CA MET A 3 -2.25 4.96 2.35
C MET A 3 -2.72 4.20 3.58
N TYR A 4 -2.87 2.89 3.44
CA TYR A 4 -3.20 1.99 4.52
C TYR A 4 -2.16 0.88 4.64
N ARG A 5 -1.73 0.62 5.87
CA ARG A 5 -0.72 -0.39 6.20
C ARG A 5 -1.22 -1.23 7.34
N GLU A 6 -1.60 -2.46 7.04
CA GLU A 6 -2.09 -3.39 8.05
C GLU A 6 -0.99 -3.67 9.10
N ASP A 7 0.26 -3.84 8.64
CA ASP A 7 1.43 -4.14 9.48
C ASP A 7 1.82 -3.02 10.47
N TYR A 8 1.24 -1.83 10.32
CA TYR A 8 1.40 -0.73 11.26
C TYR A 8 0.43 -0.84 12.44
N TYR A 9 -0.78 -1.36 12.21
CA TYR A 9 -1.83 -1.50 13.22
C TYR A 9 -1.85 -2.88 13.86
N ASP A 10 -1.62 -3.93 13.08
CA ASP A 10 -1.53 -5.32 13.52
C ASP A 10 -0.12 -5.86 13.21
N LYS A 11 0.66 -6.13 14.27
CA LYS A 11 2.03 -6.64 14.14
C LYS A 11 2.10 -8.12 13.76
N GLU A 12 1.00 -8.86 13.92
CA GLU A 12 0.90 -10.30 13.65
C GLU A 12 0.27 -10.60 12.28
N THR A 13 -0.14 -9.57 11.54
CA THR A 13 -0.71 -9.74 10.20
C THR A 13 0.21 -10.55 9.28
N LYS A 14 -0.41 -11.35 8.41
CA LYS A 14 0.27 -12.08 7.33
C LYS A 14 0.71 -11.14 6.20
N GLN A 15 0.12 -9.95 6.08
CA GLN A 15 0.41 -8.98 5.03
C GLN A 15 1.55 -8.02 5.43
N LYS A 16 2.68 -8.58 5.87
CA LYS A 16 3.84 -7.78 6.27
C LYS A 16 4.37 -6.98 5.09
N GLU A 17 4.79 -5.73 5.36
CA GLU A 17 5.37 -4.81 4.38
C GLU A 17 4.45 -4.42 3.22
N MET A 18 3.20 -4.88 3.18
CA MET A 18 2.23 -4.48 2.16
C MET A 18 1.53 -3.18 2.56
N THR A 19 1.47 -2.27 1.60
CA THR A 19 0.76 -1.00 1.72
C THR A 19 -0.31 -0.95 0.63
N GLU A 20 -1.55 -0.74 1.03
CA GLU A 20 -2.65 -0.48 0.11
C GLU A 20 -2.73 1.02 -0.17
N ILE A 21 -2.66 1.38 -1.45
CA ILE A 21 -2.81 2.75 -1.94
C ILE A 21 -4.23 2.90 -2.47
N HIS A 22 -4.97 3.86 -1.92
CA HIS A 22 -6.34 4.16 -2.32
C HIS A 22 -6.40 5.50 -3.08
N VAL A 23 -6.71 5.43 -4.36
CA VAL A 23 -7.05 6.59 -5.19
C VAL A 23 -8.53 6.89 -5.00
N ALA A 24 -8.89 7.52 -3.88
CA ALA A 24 -10.29 7.79 -3.54
C ALA A 24 -10.96 8.84 -4.45
N LYS A 25 -10.18 9.72 -5.10
CA LYS A 25 -10.68 10.73 -6.03
C LYS A 25 -9.66 11.01 -7.11
N HIS A 26 -10.11 10.98 -8.36
CA HIS A 26 -9.37 11.38 -9.53
C HIS A 26 -10.33 12.13 -10.47
N ARG A 27 -10.04 13.40 -10.80
CA ARG A 27 -10.97 14.23 -11.58
C ARG A 27 -11.10 13.80 -13.05
N ASN A 28 -10.01 13.25 -13.60
CA ASN A 28 -9.86 12.98 -15.03
C ASN A 28 -9.52 11.52 -15.30
N GLY A 29 -9.91 10.60 -14.42
CA GLY A 29 -9.57 9.20 -14.60
C GLY A 29 -10.10 8.29 -13.50
N PRO A 30 -9.71 7.01 -13.57
CA PRO A 30 -10.24 6.00 -12.66
C PRO A 30 -9.78 6.22 -11.22
N VAL A 31 -10.63 5.77 -10.32
CA VAL A 31 -10.37 5.55 -8.89
C VAL A 31 -10.14 4.07 -8.64
N GLY A 32 -9.61 3.71 -7.47
CA GLY A 32 -9.42 2.32 -7.10
C GLY A 32 -8.36 2.15 -6.02
N SER A 33 -8.07 0.89 -5.68
CA SER A 33 -6.97 0.55 -4.79
C SER A 33 -6.02 -0.44 -5.46
N PHE A 34 -4.75 -0.35 -5.06
CA PHE A 34 -3.72 -1.29 -5.47
C PHE A 34 -2.73 -1.47 -4.33
N LYS A 35 -2.04 -2.60 -4.33
CA LYS A 35 -1.10 -2.97 -3.28
C LYS A 35 0.34 -2.84 -3.79
N LEU A 36 1.19 -2.24 -2.97
CA LEU A 36 2.64 -2.17 -3.18
C LEU A 36 3.36 -2.69 -1.95
N ARG A 37 4.58 -3.21 -2.14
CA ARG A 37 5.45 -3.54 -1.02
C ARG A 37 6.27 -2.31 -0.62
N PHE A 38 6.31 -2.00 0.66
CA PHE A 38 7.08 -0.88 1.22
C PHE A 38 8.28 -1.38 2.03
N MET A 39 9.47 -1.20 1.47
CA MET A 39 10.74 -1.56 2.11
C MET A 39 11.15 -0.47 3.10
N LYS A 40 10.86 -0.69 4.39
CA LYS A 40 11.09 0.29 5.48
C LYS A 40 12.53 0.78 5.56
N GLU A 41 13.49 -0.13 5.39
CA GLU A 41 14.93 0.14 5.49
C GLU A 41 15.42 1.16 4.46
N PHE A 42 14.76 1.24 3.31
CA PHE A 42 15.13 2.13 2.20
C PHE A 42 14.10 3.24 1.94
N GLY A 43 12.97 3.25 2.66
CA GLY A 43 11.86 4.17 2.41
C GLY A 43 11.26 4.05 1.00
N ARG A 44 11.32 2.87 0.38
CA ARG A 44 11.01 2.66 -1.05
C ARG A 44 9.79 1.76 -1.27
N PHE A 45 8.95 2.13 -2.23
CA PHE A 45 7.90 1.28 -2.77
C PHE A 45 8.41 0.46 -3.95
N VAL A 46 8.05 -0.82 -3.99
CA VAL A 46 8.33 -1.75 -5.08
C VAL A 46 7.07 -2.52 -5.45
N GLU A 47 7.03 -3.03 -6.68
CA GLU A 47 5.94 -3.89 -7.13
C GLU A 47 5.87 -5.16 -6.26
N GLY A 48 4.67 -5.53 -5.83
CA GLY A 48 4.43 -6.78 -5.11
C GLY A 48 4.52 -7.93 -6.11
N VAL A 49 5.49 -8.83 -5.91
CA VAL A 49 5.58 -10.05 -6.72
C VAL A 49 4.40 -10.95 -6.36
N ASN A 50 3.60 -11.34 -7.37
CA ASN A 50 2.51 -12.31 -7.23
C ASN A 50 3.04 -13.70 -6.89
#